data_AF-A0A135S952-F1
#
_entry.id   AF-A0A135S952-F1
#
_cell.length_a   1.000
_cell.length_b   1.000
_cell.length_c   1.000
_cell.angle_alpha   90.00
_cell.angle_beta   90.00
_cell.angle_gamma   90.00
#
_symmetry.space_group_name_H-M   'P 1'
#
loop_
_entity.id
_entity.type
_entity.pdbx_description
1 polymer ?
#
loop_
_entity_poly.entity_id
_entity_poly.type
_entity_poly.pdbx_seq_one_letter_code
_entity_poly.pdbx_strand_id
1 'polypeptide(L)'
;MKSGLLALAIALFGVAQAENSTFQNPIISGFNPDPSCIFVPELNNTFFCATSSFLVFPGLPIHTSRDLVHWKHVSNAFSRADQLPGLAFLPKATSGIYAPTLRFHEGIFYLLCTLVNQQLPRTNDSRWDNFILTSTDPYSSDSWSDPVHFSFPGFDPSPFWDDDGKTYVSGAHTAAYYPGIMHAPLDLETGEIGDIIMPWNGTGGRSPEAPHIWKRDGWYYLLLAEGGTRENHMVTMARSKSLEGPYDPAPANPLLTSANDTTSYFQAVGHADLFQDSDGNWWSVALAVRAGGTYGQDPGAYFGNLPMGRETVLTPVTWERDKFPVFTPVTGNVSGWPLPAKSIPEKGEGQLSDADDVITFPPGSSLPIHFIHWRLPKARNYAVSPPGH
;
A
#
# COMPACT_ATOMS: atom_id res chain seq x y z
N MET A 1 -26.46 -39.01 -60.02
CA MET A 1 -27.20 -38.45 -58.87
C MET A 1 -26.83 -39.22 -57.62
N LYS A 2 -26.08 -38.60 -56.71
CA LYS A 2 -26.05 -38.82 -55.25
C LYS A 2 -24.99 -37.87 -54.69
N SER A 3 -25.44 -36.67 -54.35
CA SER A 3 -24.72 -35.63 -53.64
C SER A 3 -24.61 -36.01 -52.16
N GLY A 4 -23.39 -36.13 -51.63
CA GLY A 4 -23.14 -36.23 -50.20
C GLY A 4 -22.94 -34.84 -49.61
N LEU A 5 -23.82 -34.43 -48.69
CA LEU A 5 -23.60 -33.27 -47.82
C LEU A 5 -22.68 -33.70 -46.67
N LEU A 6 -21.55 -33.03 -46.51
CA LEU A 6 -20.74 -33.08 -45.30
C LEU A 6 -21.16 -31.89 -44.42
N ALA A 7 -21.84 -32.18 -43.30
CA ALA A 7 -22.18 -31.16 -42.30
C ALA A 7 -20.97 -30.94 -41.38
N LEU A 8 -20.40 -29.74 -41.43
CA LEU A 8 -19.34 -29.30 -40.51
C LEU A 8 -20.01 -28.79 -39.23
N ALA A 9 -19.88 -29.55 -38.13
CA ALA A 9 -20.31 -29.10 -36.81
C ALA A 9 -19.30 -28.09 -36.26
N ILE A 10 -19.69 -26.82 -36.18
CA ILE A 10 -18.92 -25.79 -35.46
C ILE A 10 -19.30 -25.91 -33.99
N ALA A 11 -18.38 -26.41 -33.16
CA ALA A 11 -18.51 -26.35 -31.72
C ALA A 11 -18.23 -24.91 -31.26
N LEU A 12 -19.30 -24.17 -30.95
CA LEU A 12 -19.23 -22.91 -30.22
C LEU A 12 -18.87 -23.23 -28.76
N PHE A 13 -17.60 -23.06 -28.39
CA PHE A 13 -17.22 -22.96 -26.99
C PHE A 13 -17.74 -21.61 -26.46
N GLY A 14 -18.89 -21.64 -25.79
CA GLY A 14 -19.32 -20.52 -24.98
C GLY A 14 -18.35 -20.34 -23.82
N VAL A 15 -17.67 -19.21 -23.76
CA VAL A 15 -16.95 -18.79 -22.56
C VAL A 15 -18.03 -18.45 -21.54
N ALA A 16 -18.26 -19.34 -20.59
CA ALA A 16 -19.07 -19.01 -19.42
C ALA A 16 -18.37 -17.84 -18.71
N GLN A 17 -19.01 -16.68 -18.64
CA GLN A 17 -18.55 -15.62 -17.76
C GLN A 17 -18.61 -16.17 -16.33
N ALA A 18 -17.46 -16.24 -15.66
CA ALA A 18 -17.42 -16.60 -14.26
C ALA A 18 -18.28 -15.61 -13.46
N GLU A 19 -19.09 -16.11 -12.54
CA GLU A 19 -19.98 -15.28 -11.73
C GLU A 19 -19.19 -14.38 -10.77
N ASN A 20 -19.68 -13.16 -10.60
CA ASN A 20 -19.11 -12.20 -9.64
C ASN A 20 -19.07 -12.77 -8.22
N SER A 21 -18.05 -12.42 -7.46
CA SER A 21 -17.93 -12.76 -6.03
C SER A 21 -18.25 -11.57 -5.13
N THR A 22 -18.62 -11.85 -3.88
CA THR A 22 -18.88 -10.85 -2.84
C THR A 22 -17.95 -11.05 -1.64
N PHE A 23 -17.38 -9.97 -1.12
CA PHE A 23 -16.52 -9.96 0.08
C PHE A 23 -16.82 -8.75 0.98
N GLN A 24 -16.16 -8.71 2.13
CA GLN A 24 -16.33 -7.68 3.15
C GLN A 24 -15.09 -6.80 3.28
N ASN A 25 -15.30 -5.50 3.36
CA ASN A 25 -14.28 -4.54 3.81
C ASN A 25 -14.45 -4.20 5.31
N PRO A 26 -13.38 -3.78 5.99
CA PRO A 26 -11.99 -3.73 5.50
C PRO A 26 -11.36 -5.12 5.40
N ILE A 27 -10.45 -5.32 4.45
CA ILE A 27 -9.72 -6.59 4.29
C ILE A 27 -8.58 -6.75 5.32
N ILE A 28 -8.08 -5.63 5.87
CA ILE A 28 -7.17 -5.61 7.03
C ILE A 28 -7.66 -4.50 7.96
N SER A 29 -8.23 -4.89 9.10
CA SER A 29 -8.88 -3.97 10.04
C SER A 29 -7.90 -3.27 11.00
N GLY A 30 -8.37 -2.22 11.67
CA GLY A 30 -7.57 -1.48 12.65
C GLY A 30 -6.47 -0.63 12.01
N PHE A 31 -5.44 -0.32 12.79
CA PHE A 31 -4.33 0.55 12.38
C PHE A 31 -3.47 -0.11 11.28
N ASN A 32 -3.94 -0.01 10.04
CA ASN A 32 -3.34 -0.55 8.83
C ASN A 32 -3.50 0.45 7.68
N PRO A 33 -2.83 1.61 7.75
CA PRO A 33 -2.96 2.68 6.77
C PRO A 33 -2.02 2.52 5.59
N ASP A 34 -2.23 3.35 4.58
CA ASP A 34 -1.29 3.56 3.47
C ASP A 34 -0.86 2.22 2.82
N PRO A 35 -1.81 1.38 2.37
CA PRO A 35 -1.50 0.03 1.91
C PRO A 35 -0.82 0.04 0.53
N SER A 36 0.31 -0.65 0.42
CA SER A 36 0.93 -0.98 -0.86
C SER A 36 0.94 -2.49 -1.04
N CYS A 37 0.31 -2.96 -2.12
CA CYS A 37 0.07 -4.38 -2.34
C CYS A 37 0.51 -4.83 -3.73
N ILE A 38 1.02 -6.06 -3.79
CA ILE A 38 1.50 -6.68 -5.02
C ILE A 38 1.05 -8.13 -5.10
N PHE A 39 1.02 -8.64 -6.33
CA PHE A 39 0.81 -10.05 -6.63
C PHE A 39 2.11 -10.68 -7.12
N VAL A 40 2.49 -11.81 -6.53
CA VAL A 40 3.72 -12.53 -6.83
C VAL A 40 3.38 -13.95 -7.28
N PRO A 41 3.22 -14.18 -8.61
CA PRO A 41 2.89 -15.49 -9.17
C PRO A 41 3.88 -16.58 -8.78
N GLU A 42 5.16 -16.22 -8.75
CA GLU A 42 6.31 -17.11 -8.47
C GLU A 42 6.27 -17.70 -7.06
N LEU A 43 5.56 -17.05 -6.12
CA LEU A 43 5.36 -17.54 -4.77
C LEU A 43 3.98 -18.18 -4.60
N ASN A 44 3.60 -19.05 -5.54
CA ASN A 44 2.32 -19.76 -5.54
C ASN A 44 1.10 -18.83 -5.63
N ASN A 45 1.11 -17.86 -6.54
CA ASN A 45 0.03 -16.90 -6.74
C ASN A 45 -0.36 -16.17 -5.44
N THR A 46 0.63 -15.58 -4.80
CA THR A 46 0.45 -14.97 -3.47
C THR A 46 0.43 -13.45 -3.56
N PHE A 47 -0.50 -12.83 -2.85
CA PHE A 47 -0.55 -11.40 -2.63
C PHE A 47 0.23 -11.02 -1.37
N PHE A 48 0.89 -9.87 -1.40
CA PHE A 48 1.58 -9.28 -0.25
C PHE A 48 1.18 -7.82 -0.11
N CYS A 49 1.05 -7.34 1.12
CA CYS A 49 0.73 -5.96 1.43
C CYS A 49 1.59 -5.43 2.58
N ALA A 50 2.10 -4.21 2.45
CA ALA A 50 2.74 -3.47 3.53
C ALA A 50 1.88 -2.27 3.94
N THR A 51 1.87 -1.92 5.22
CA THR A 51 1.17 -0.73 5.76
C THR A 51 2.08 0.12 6.63
N SER A 52 1.74 1.40 6.80
CA SER A 52 2.53 2.33 7.62
C SER A 52 2.37 2.05 9.12
N SER A 53 3.42 2.33 9.92
CA SER A 53 3.44 2.00 11.36
C SER A 53 3.74 3.17 12.29
N PHE A 54 4.07 4.35 11.76
CA PHE A 54 4.35 5.56 12.55
C PHE A 54 5.38 5.29 13.66
N LEU A 55 5.04 5.56 14.92
CA LEU A 55 5.93 5.38 16.06
C LEU A 55 5.99 3.94 16.58
N VAL A 56 5.30 3.00 15.95
CA VAL A 56 5.17 1.64 16.45
C VAL A 56 6.37 0.78 16.08
N PHE A 57 6.82 -0.05 17.03
CA PHE A 57 7.85 -1.08 16.86
C PHE A 57 7.38 -2.44 17.42
N PRO A 58 7.62 -3.58 16.73
CA PRO A 58 8.10 -3.67 15.34
C PRO A 58 7.13 -2.95 14.39
N GLY A 59 7.65 -2.50 13.24
CA GLY A 59 6.92 -1.68 12.27
C GLY A 59 7.00 -2.25 10.86
N LEU A 60 6.31 -1.59 9.93
CA LEU A 60 6.15 -2.06 8.54
C LEU A 60 5.62 -3.51 8.48
N PRO A 61 4.42 -3.78 9.03
CA PRO A 61 3.86 -5.12 9.00
C PRO A 61 3.61 -5.57 7.56
N ILE A 62 3.99 -6.81 7.27
CA ILE A 62 3.79 -7.46 5.99
C ILE A 62 2.67 -8.48 6.13
N HIS A 63 1.63 -8.30 5.32
CA HIS A 63 0.50 -9.21 5.24
C HIS A 63 0.56 -10.01 3.95
N THR A 64 0.04 -11.24 3.97
CA THR A 64 -0.10 -12.06 2.78
C THR A 64 -1.50 -12.64 2.64
N SER A 65 -1.95 -12.86 1.42
CA SER A 65 -3.18 -13.58 1.10
C SER A 65 -3.02 -14.41 -0.16
N ARG A 66 -3.86 -15.42 -0.35
CA ARG A 66 -4.00 -16.16 -1.62
C ARG A 66 -5.39 -16.04 -2.23
N ASP A 67 -6.32 -15.39 -1.53
CA ASP A 67 -7.72 -15.25 -1.95
C ASP A 67 -8.28 -13.83 -1.79
N LEU A 68 -7.42 -12.86 -1.47
CA LEU A 68 -7.73 -11.43 -1.23
C LEU A 68 -8.64 -11.16 -0.02
N VAL A 69 -9.12 -12.19 0.67
CA VAL A 69 -10.04 -12.08 1.80
C VAL A 69 -9.33 -12.39 3.11
N HIS A 70 -8.60 -13.51 3.18
CA HIS A 70 -7.92 -13.93 4.40
C HIS A 70 -6.47 -13.46 4.34
N TRP A 71 -6.15 -12.49 5.20
CA TRP A 71 -4.82 -11.88 5.28
C TRP A 71 -4.11 -12.36 6.55
N LYS A 72 -2.87 -12.82 6.42
CA LYS A 72 -2.00 -13.23 7.53
C LYS A 72 -0.88 -12.22 7.72
N HIS A 73 -0.68 -11.71 8.94
CA HIS A 73 0.51 -10.93 9.30
C HIS A 73 1.71 -11.89 9.37
N VAL A 74 2.60 -11.83 8.39
CA VAL A 74 3.66 -12.84 8.21
C VAL A 74 5.02 -12.40 8.71
N SER A 75 5.31 -11.11 8.71
CA SER A 75 6.54 -10.53 9.23
C SER A 75 6.38 -9.04 9.49
N ASN A 76 7.40 -8.41 10.10
CA ASN A 76 7.58 -6.97 10.12
C ASN A 76 8.90 -6.65 9.42
N ALA A 77 8.87 -5.78 8.40
CA ALA A 77 10.10 -5.40 7.69
C ALA A 77 11.05 -4.59 8.57
N PHE A 78 10.50 -3.89 9.56
CA PHE A 78 11.26 -3.21 10.59
C PHE A 78 11.08 -3.91 11.94
N SER A 79 12.00 -4.81 12.25
CA SER A 79 11.93 -5.73 13.40
C SER A 79 13.16 -5.67 14.30
N ARG A 80 14.25 -5.04 13.84
CA ARG A 80 15.48 -4.85 14.61
C ARG A 80 15.70 -3.37 14.91
N ALA A 81 16.06 -3.08 16.16
CA ALA A 81 16.20 -1.70 16.65
C ALA A 81 17.32 -0.91 15.95
N ASP A 82 18.34 -1.61 15.43
CA ASP A 82 19.48 -1.06 14.70
C ASP A 82 19.18 -0.72 13.24
N GLN A 83 18.11 -1.25 12.65
CA GLN A 83 17.65 -0.80 11.32
C GLN A 83 17.35 0.71 11.34
N LEU A 84 16.54 1.19 12.29
CA LEU A 84 16.13 2.60 12.35
C LEU A 84 16.22 3.15 13.79
N PRO A 85 17.44 3.38 14.32
CA PRO A 85 17.64 3.84 15.69
C PRO A 85 17.02 5.22 15.97
N GLY A 86 16.84 6.03 14.92
CA GLY A 86 16.22 7.35 14.99
C GLY A 86 14.80 7.34 15.58
N LEU A 87 14.05 6.24 15.45
CA LEU A 87 12.68 6.12 15.97
C LEU A 87 12.59 6.37 17.49
N ALA A 88 13.65 6.04 18.24
CA ALA A 88 13.69 6.26 19.70
C ALA A 88 13.54 7.73 20.11
N PHE A 89 13.89 8.68 19.23
CA PHE A 89 14.03 10.08 19.57
C PHE A 89 12.93 10.98 18.99
N LEU A 90 11.94 10.42 18.31
CA LEU A 90 10.89 11.19 17.63
C LEU A 90 9.78 11.61 18.61
N PRO A 91 9.63 12.92 18.92
CA PRO A 91 8.82 13.35 20.06
C PRO A 91 7.33 13.44 19.76
N LYS A 92 6.94 13.75 18.51
CA LYS A 92 5.53 13.95 18.14
C LYS A 92 4.86 12.65 17.74
N ALA A 93 3.62 12.45 18.20
CA ALA A 93 2.84 11.23 17.97
C ALA A 93 2.60 10.89 16.48
N THR A 94 2.63 11.89 15.60
CA THR A 94 2.47 11.73 14.14
C THR A 94 3.79 11.57 13.39
N SER A 95 4.91 11.45 14.10
CA SER A 95 6.22 11.13 13.50
C SER A 95 6.34 9.62 13.23
N GLY A 96 7.48 9.21 12.70
CA GLY A 96 7.81 7.79 12.53
C GLY A 96 7.67 7.33 11.09
N ILE A 97 7.34 6.07 10.91
CA ILE A 97 7.29 5.39 9.62
C ILE A 97 6.01 5.74 8.85
N TYR A 98 6.16 6.42 7.70
CA TYR A 98 5.04 6.86 6.85
C TYR A 98 4.67 5.76 5.84
N ALA A 99 4.05 6.09 4.71
CA ALA A 99 3.60 5.12 3.73
C ALA A 99 4.78 4.31 3.16
N PRO A 100 4.71 2.97 3.18
CA PRO A 100 5.62 2.14 2.44
C PRO A 100 5.13 1.90 1.02
N THR A 101 6.06 1.75 0.07
CA THR A 101 5.78 1.05 -1.19
C THR A 101 6.47 -0.30 -1.18
N LEU A 102 5.71 -1.38 -1.38
CA LEU A 102 6.23 -2.74 -1.55
C LEU A 102 6.22 -3.12 -3.04
N ARG A 103 7.35 -3.59 -3.56
CA ARG A 103 7.47 -4.12 -4.93
C ARG A 103 8.29 -5.41 -4.94
N PHE A 104 8.03 -6.25 -5.93
CA PHE A 104 8.81 -7.46 -6.19
C PHE A 104 9.42 -7.35 -7.57
N HIS A 105 10.75 -7.48 -7.65
CA HIS A 105 11.49 -7.35 -8.89
C HIS A 105 12.67 -8.34 -8.86
N GLU A 106 12.78 -9.15 -9.91
CA GLU A 106 13.87 -10.12 -10.10
C GLU A 106 14.17 -11.00 -8.87
N GLY A 107 13.12 -11.52 -8.22
CA GLY A 107 13.28 -12.42 -7.07
C GLY A 107 13.44 -11.73 -5.72
N ILE A 108 13.46 -10.40 -5.67
CA ILE A 108 13.71 -9.60 -4.47
C ILE A 108 12.48 -8.74 -4.15
N PHE A 109 12.08 -8.73 -2.88
CA PHE A 109 11.16 -7.73 -2.34
C PHE A 109 11.92 -6.45 -2.02
N TYR A 110 11.43 -5.34 -2.53
CA TYR A 110 11.89 -3.99 -2.22
C TYR A 110 10.79 -3.26 -1.46
N LEU A 111 11.13 -2.69 -0.30
CA LEU A 111 10.26 -1.82 0.47
C LEU A 111 10.92 -0.46 0.61
N LEU A 112 10.30 0.57 0.03
CA LEU A 112 10.74 1.97 0.18
C LEU A 112 9.83 2.67 1.17
N CYS A 113 10.38 3.45 2.09
CA CYS A 113 9.59 4.19 3.07
C CYS A 113 10.35 5.43 3.60
N THR A 114 9.68 6.21 4.44
CA THR A 114 10.23 7.41 5.07
C THR A 114 10.06 7.35 6.59
N LEU A 115 11.14 7.56 7.34
CA LEU A 115 11.13 7.90 8.75
C LEU A 115 11.02 9.43 8.89
N VAL A 116 9.87 9.92 9.33
CA VAL A 116 9.55 11.35 9.35
C VAL A 116 9.68 11.93 10.76
N ASN A 117 10.45 13.02 10.90
CA ASN A 117 10.53 13.79 12.15
C ASN A 117 9.63 15.02 12.13
N GLN A 118 8.38 14.87 12.61
CA GLN A 118 7.40 15.96 12.62
C GLN A 118 7.79 17.16 13.53
N GLN A 119 8.81 17.04 14.37
CA GLN A 119 9.32 18.16 15.17
C GLN A 119 10.08 19.19 14.32
N LEU A 120 10.74 18.74 13.25
CA LEU A 120 11.48 19.62 12.36
C LEU A 120 10.53 20.38 11.42
N PRO A 121 10.88 21.61 11.00
CA PRO A 121 10.12 22.33 9.98
C PRO A 121 10.00 21.53 8.68
N ARG A 122 8.92 21.75 7.92
CA ARG A 122 8.69 21.11 6.61
C ARG A 122 9.73 21.51 5.54
N THR A 123 10.49 22.58 5.78
CA THR A 123 11.58 23.10 4.94
C THR A 123 12.96 22.69 5.46
N ASN A 124 13.03 21.60 6.23
CA ASN A 124 14.28 21.04 6.69
C ASN A 124 14.39 19.64 6.09
N ASP A 125 15.35 19.42 5.21
CA ASP A 125 15.46 18.15 4.49
C ASP A 125 15.80 16.96 5.41
N SER A 126 16.47 17.20 6.54
CA SER A 126 16.71 16.18 7.57
C SER A 126 15.44 15.74 8.31
N ARG A 127 14.28 16.32 7.99
CA ARG A 127 12.97 15.83 8.41
C ARG A 127 12.62 14.50 7.77
N TRP A 128 13.16 14.23 6.58
CA TRP A 128 12.82 13.12 5.73
C TRP A 128 14.00 12.17 5.65
N ASP A 129 13.90 11.04 6.35
CA ASP A 129 14.87 9.97 6.22
C ASP A 129 14.24 8.87 5.36
N ASN A 130 14.54 8.91 4.06
CA ASN A 130 14.04 7.93 3.10
C ASN A 130 14.98 6.74 3.01
N PHE A 131 14.44 5.53 2.97
CA PHE A 131 15.22 4.31 2.99
C PHE A 131 14.59 3.18 2.18
N ILE A 132 15.43 2.22 1.80
CA ILE A 132 15.07 0.97 1.11
C ILE A 132 15.42 -0.20 2.03
N LEU A 133 14.48 -1.13 2.19
CA LEU A 133 14.71 -2.45 2.78
C LEU A 133 14.51 -3.51 1.70
N THR A 134 15.30 -4.58 1.75
CA THR A 134 15.17 -5.71 0.83
C THR A 134 15.00 -7.03 1.56
N SER A 135 14.34 -8.00 0.91
CA SER A 135 14.26 -9.38 1.41
C SER A 135 14.02 -10.36 0.26
N THR A 136 14.57 -11.57 0.38
CA THR A 136 14.21 -12.72 -0.47
C THR A 136 13.21 -13.66 0.21
N ASP A 137 12.93 -13.43 1.49
CA ASP A 137 11.94 -14.18 2.27
C ASP A 137 11.04 -13.21 3.06
N PRO A 138 9.89 -12.78 2.48
CA PRO A 138 8.98 -11.85 3.15
C PRO A 138 8.25 -12.49 4.33
N TYR A 139 8.39 -13.80 4.57
CA TYR A 139 7.74 -14.53 5.65
C TYR A 139 8.52 -14.50 6.95
N SER A 140 9.73 -13.91 6.98
CA SER A 140 10.54 -13.79 8.19
C SER A 140 10.97 -12.36 8.44
N SER A 141 10.73 -11.87 9.65
CA SER A 141 11.11 -10.53 10.09
C SER A 141 12.63 -10.33 10.10
N ASP A 142 13.39 -11.41 10.32
CA ASP A 142 14.87 -11.38 10.35
C ASP A 142 15.50 -11.34 8.95
N SER A 143 14.73 -11.64 7.90
CA SER A 143 15.24 -11.69 6.52
C SER A 143 15.32 -10.33 5.84
N TRP A 144 14.75 -9.29 6.45
CA TRP A 144 14.82 -7.92 5.92
C TRP A 144 16.18 -7.29 6.19
N SER A 145 16.76 -6.67 5.15
CA SER A 145 18.09 -6.06 5.20
C SER A 145 18.20 -4.92 6.20
N ASP A 146 19.42 -4.45 6.41
CA ASP A 146 19.64 -3.10 6.94
C ASP A 146 19.25 -2.07 5.87
N PRO A 147 18.86 -0.84 6.25
CA PRO A 147 18.38 0.15 5.30
C PRO A 147 19.50 0.74 4.44
N VAL A 148 19.20 0.87 3.15
CA VAL A 148 19.92 1.77 2.24
C VAL A 148 19.21 3.11 2.26
N HIS A 149 19.84 4.12 2.83
CA HIS A 149 19.28 5.47 2.95
C HIS A 149 19.55 6.28 1.68
N PHE A 150 18.59 7.11 1.28
CA PHE A 150 18.74 8.01 0.13
C PHE A 150 18.22 9.41 0.43
N SER A 151 18.91 10.43 -0.10
CA SER A 151 18.58 11.83 0.16
C SER A 151 17.51 12.31 -0.80
N PHE A 152 16.26 12.36 -0.35
CA PHE A 152 15.11 12.77 -1.16
C PHE A 152 14.22 13.74 -0.37
N PRO A 153 13.92 14.95 -0.87
CA PRO A 153 13.29 16.02 -0.08
C PRO A 153 11.75 15.87 0.00
N GLY A 154 11.30 14.72 0.50
CA GLY A 154 9.90 14.31 0.43
C GLY A 154 9.60 13.01 1.16
N PHE A 155 8.39 12.49 0.94
CA PHE A 155 7.91 11.25 1.54
C PHE A 155 7.09 10.45 0.51
N ASP A 156 6.55 9.31 0.93
CA ASP A 156 5.85 8.33 0.07
C ASP A 156 6.70 7.86 -1.14
N PRO A 157 7.93 7.37 -0.92
CA PRO A 157 8.78 6.91 -2.00
C PRO A 157 8.23 5.65 -2.67
N SER A 158 8.25 5.62 -4.00
CA SER A 158 7.79 4.49 -4.81
C SER A 158 8.76 4.22 -5.96
N PRO A 159 9.31 2.99 -6.07
CA PRO A 159 10.22 2.66 -7.15
C PRO A 159 9.46 2.31 -8.43
N PHE A 160 10.08 2.59 -9.57
CA PHE A 160 9.61 2.23 -10.90
C PHE A 160 10.80 1.81 -11.76
N TRP A 161 10.75 0.59 -12.30
CA TRP A 161 11.74 0.07 -13.26
C TRP A 161 11.23 0.35 -14.66
N ASP A 162 12.01 1.09 -15.45
CA ASP A 162 11.64 1.45 -16.81
C ASP A 162 12.33 0.55 -17.85
N ASP A 163 11.79 0.54 -19.06
CA ASP A 163 12.32 -0.22 -20.20
C ASP A 163 13.69 0.29 -20.68
N ASP A 164 14.15 1.45 -20.20
CA ASP A 164 15.49 1.98 -20.46
C ASP A 164 16.57 1.32 -19.58
N GLY A 165 16.16 0.40 -18.69
CA GLY A 165 17.03 -0.33 -17.78
C GLY A 165 17.39 0.43 -16.50
N LYS A 166 16.78 1.60 -16.27
CA LYS A 166 16.99 2.37 -15.04
C LYS A 166 15.84 2.16 -14.05
N THR A 167 16.21 2.33 -12.78
CA THR A 167 15.26 2.49 -11.69
C THR A 167 15.06 3.96 -11.40
N TYR A 168 13.80 4.34 -11.22
CA TYR A 168 13.38 5.66 -10.80
C TYR A 168 12.67 5.58 -9.46
N VAL A 169 12.77 6.63 -8.65
CA VAL A 169 11.96 6.83 -7.46
C VAL A 169 11.01 8.00 -7.68
N SER A 170 9.75 7.80 -7.33
CA SER A 170 8.76 8.86 -7.20
C SER A 170 8.53 9.18 -5.73
N GLY A 171 8.19 10.42 -5.40
CA GLY A 171 7.72 10.75 -4.05
C GLY A 171 7.09 12.14 -3.96
N ALA A 172 6.34 12.36 -2.90
CA ALA A 172 5.65 13.61 -2.63
C ALA A 172 6.65 14.69 -2.20
N HIS A 173 6.66 15.83 -2.89
CA HIS A 173 7.43 16.98 -2.45
C HIS A 173 6.72 17.70 -1.31
N THR A 174 7.49 18.19 -0.35
CA THR A 174 6.91 18.97 0.73
C THR A 174 6.25 20.24 0.17
N ALA A 175 4.94 20.35 0.36
CA ALA A 175 4.16 21.54 -0.04
C ALA A 175 4.64 22.86 0.60
N ALA A 176 5.59 22.82 1.55
CA ALA A 176 6.26 24.02 2.05
C ALA A 176 7.25 24.64 1.06
N TYR A 177 7.79 23.86 0.12
CA TYR A 177 8.56 24.35 -1.02
C TYR A 177 7.67 24.47 -2.26
N TYR A 178 7.08 23.36 -2.70
CA TYR A 178 6.18 23.31 -3.86
C TYR A 178 5.28 22.06 -3.77
N PRO A 179 3.95 22.17 -3.84
CA PRO A 179 3.08 21.00 -3.83
C PRO A 179 3.19 20.24 -5.17
N GLY A 180 3.59 18.98 -5.12
CA GLY A 180 3.65 18.13 -6.31
C GLY A 180 4.51 16.89 -6.11
N ILE A 181 4.76 16.19 -7.21
CA ILE A 181 5.47 14.92 -7.22
C ILE A 181 6.84 15.11 -7.84
N MET A 182 7.82 14.42 -7.28
CA MET A 182 9.18 14.37 -7.77
C MET A 182 9.47 13.02 -8.38
N HIS A 183 10.28 12.98 -9.44
CA HIS A 183 10.94 11.78 -9.94
C HIS A 183 12.45 12.01 -9.95
N ALA A 184 13.22 10.96 -9.66
CA ALA A 184 14.66 10.94 -9.86
C ALA A 184 15.12 9.52 -10.19
N PRO A 185 16.19 9.33 -11.00
CA PRO A 185 16.90 8.06 -11.04
C PRO A 185 17.35 7.67 -9.63
N LEU A 186 17.29 6.38 -9.29
CA LEU A 186 17.71 5.85 -7.99
C LEU A 186 18.55 4.58 -8.20
N ASP A 187 19.73 4.55 -7.60
CA ASP A 187 20.49 3.33 -7.41
C ASP A 187 20.04 2.65 -6.10
N LEU A 188 19.48 1.44 -6.21
CA LEU A 188 18.87 0.74 -5.08
C LEU A 188 19.89 0.18 -4.08
N GLU A 189 21.15 -0.01 -4.50
CA GLU A 189 22.21 -0.57 -3.65
C GLU A 189 22.92 0.51 -2.83
N THR A 190 23.15 1.66 -3.46
CA THR A 190 23.92 2.77 -2.87
C THR A 190 23.02 3.86 -2.28
N GLY A 191 21.78 3.97 -2.75
CA GLY A 191 20.88 5.08 -2.39
C GLY A 191 21.21 6.39 -3.11
N GLU A 192 22.10 6.37 -4.11
CA GLU A 192 22.39 7.56 -4.91
C GLU A 192 21.20 7.92 -5.79
N ILE A 193 20.82 9.21 -5.80
CA ILE A 193 19.78 9.74 -6.68
C ILE A 193 20.37 10.64 -7.76
N GLY A 194 19.76 10.61 -8.94
CA GLY A 194 20.06 11.55 -10.02
C GLY A 194 19.30 12.87 -9.89
N ASP A 195 19.24 13.62 -10.99
CA ASP A 195 18.53 14.90 -11.05
C ASP A 195 17.03 14.72 -10.79
N ILE A 196 16.49 15.59 -9.93
CA ILE A 196 15.07 15.62 -9.60
C ILE A 196 14.30 16.41 -10.66
N ILE A 197 13.20 15.83 -11.14
CA ILE A 197 12.20 16.50 -11.97
C ILE A 197 10.85 16.53 -11.24
N MET A 198 9.99 17.49 -11.56
CA MET A 198 8.64 17.61 -10.98
C MET A 198 7.57 17.58 -12.07
N PRO A 199 7.11 16.39 -12.50
CA PRO A 199 6.34 16.26 -13.73
C PRO A 199 4.85 16.55 -13.56
N TRP A 200 4.32 16.49 -12.33
CA TRP A 200 2.91 16.77 -12.06
C TRP A 200 2.67 17.27 -10.64
N ASN A 201 1.79 18.26 -10.49
CA ASN A 201 1.40 18.85 -9.21
C ASN A 201 -0.03 18.49 -8.79
N GLY A 202 -0.60 17.43 -9.38
CA GLY A 202 -1.96 16.98 -9.10
C GLY A 202 -3.03 17.76 -9.87
N THR A 203 -4.28 17.57 -9.46
CA THR A 203 -5.47 18.19 -10.08
C THR A 203 -5.77 19.58 -9.50
N GLY A 204 -4.95 20.05 -8.56
CA GLY A 204 -5.20 21.26 -7.77
C GLY A 204 -5.78 20.98 -6.37
N GLY A 205 -5.92 19.72 -5.98
CA GLY A 205 -6.25 19.32 -4.62
C GLY A 205 -5.10 19.61 -3.65
N ARG A 206 -5.41 19.58 -2.35
CA ARG A 206 -4.38 19.76 -1.31
C ARG A 206 -3.51 18.51 -1.21
N SER A 207 -2.23 18.69 -0.90
CA SER A 207 -1.30 17.59 -0.59
C SER A 207 -1.29 16.44 -1.63
N PRO A 208 -0.88 16.69 -2.89
CA PRO A 208 -0.55 15.60 -3.80
C PRO A 208 0.54 14.71 -3.18
N GLU A 209 0.21 13.43 -2.98
CA GLU A 209 1.06 12.44 -2.31
C GLU A 209 0.83 11.02 -2.88
N ALA A 210 1.42 9.99 -2.28
CA ALA A 210 1.29 8.59 -2.70
C ALA A 210 1.51 8.31 -4.21
N PRO A 211 2.63 8.76 -4.83
CA PRO A 211 2.84 8.56 -6.26
C PRO A 211 3.22 7.11 -6.60
N HIS A 212 2.46 6.52 -7.51
CA HIS A 212 2.77 5.21 -8.09
C HIS A 212 2.70 5.26 -9.62
N ILE A 213 3.67 4.62 -10.27
CA ILE A 213 3.79 4.62 -11.74
C ILE A 213 3.54 3.22 -12.30
N TRP A 214 2.75 3.18 -13.38
CA TRP A 214 2.64 2.02 -14.27
C TRP A 214 2.98 2.44 -15.69
N LYS A 215 3.76 1.63 -16.40
CA LYS A 215 3.94 1.75 -17.84
C LYS A 215 3.05 0.76 -18.56
N ARG A 216 2.09 1.27 -19.33
CA ARG A 216 1.08 0.44 -20.01
C ARG A 216 0.61 1.11 -21.29
N ASP A 217 0.43 0.33 -22.35
CA ASP A 217 -0.06 0.82 -23.65
C ASP A 217 0.74 2.03 -24.19
N GLY A 218 2.05 2.03 -23.93
CA GLY A 218 2.95 3.12 -24.29
C GLY A 218 2.67 4.43 -23.54
N TRP A 219 2.05 4.39 -22.37
CA TRP A 219 1.83 5.51 -21.47
C TRP A 219 2.46 5.23 -20.11
N TYR A 220 2.98 6.28 -19.48
CA TYR A 220 3.25 6.31 -18.04
C TYR A 220 2.00 6.84 -17.35
N TYR A 221 1.35 6.01 -16.55
CA TYR A 221 0.24 6.40 -15.68
C TYR A 221 0.79 6.71 -14.29
N LEU A 222 0.50 7.91 -13.78
CA LEU A 222 0.90 8.37 -12.44
C LEU A 222 -0.36 8.51 -11.57
N LEU A 223 -0.53 7.61 -10.62
CA LEU A 223 -1.58 7.63 -9.60
C LEU A 223 -1.10 8.42 -8.39
N LEU A 224 -1.97 9.22 -7.79
CA LEU A 224 -1.72 9.99 -6.58
C LEU A 224 -2.87 9.84 -5.58
N ALA A 225 -2.58 10.21 -4.33
CA ALA A 225 -3.57 10.69 -3.38
C ALA A 225 -3.59 12.23 -3.37
N GLU A 226 -4.77 12.82 -3.20
CA GLU A 226 -4.97 14.26 -3.02
C GLU A 226 -6.06 14.53 -1.97
N GLY A 227 -6.21 15.79 -1.57
CA GLY A 227 -7.19 16.27 -0.58
C GLY A 227 -6.76 16.14 0.87
N GLY A 228 -5.65 15.41 1.11
CA GLY A 228 -5.17 15.00 2.44
C GLY A 228 -5.99 13.84 3.01
N THR A 229 -5.39 13.06 3.90
CA THR A 229 -5.95 11.80 4.46
C THR A 229 -7.16 11.94 5.40
N ARG A 230 -8.09 12.88 5.12
CA ARG A 230 -9.32 13.13 5.90
C ARG A 230 -10.53 13.29 4.97
N GLU A 231 -11.35 14.32 5.16
CA GLU A 231 -12.69 14.47 4.58
C GLU A 231 -12.67 14.54 3.05
N ASN A 232 -11.63 15.15 2.50
CA ASN A 232 -11.49 15.35 1.05
C ASN A 232 -10.56 14.32 0.40
N HIS A 233 -10.18 13.26 1.11
CA HIS A 233 -9.23 12.29 0.58
C HIS A 233 -9.76 11.67 -0.70
N MET A 234 -8.89 11.58 -1.70
CA MET A 234 -9.25 11.09 -3.02
C MET A 234 -8.04 10.52 -3.74
N VAL A 235 -8.31 9.67 -4.72
CA VAL A 235 -7.34 9.09 -5.65
C VAL A 235 -7.47 9.82 -6.98
N THR A 236 -6.35 10.30 -7.51
CA THR A 236 -6.29 10.93 -8.82
C THR A 236 -5.26 10.24 -9.70
N MET A 237 -5.40 10.36 -11.02
CA MET A 237 -4.43 9.82 -11.96
C MET A 237 -4.23 10.78 -13.13
N ALA A 238 -3.03 10.77 -13.69
CA ALA A 238 -2.73 11.37 -14.97
C ALA A 238 -1.87 10.42 -15.81
N ARG A 239 -1.69 10.70 -17.09
CA ARG A 239 -0.76 9.94 -17.93
C ARG A 239 0.06 10.80 -18.87
N SER A 240 1.22 10.31 -19.28
CA SER A 240 2.12 10.96 -20.24
C SER A 240 2.79 9.95 -21.16
N LYS A 241 3.27 10.40 -22.33
CA LYS A 241 4.16 9.62 -23.20
C LYS A 241 5.62 9.64 -22.74
N SER A 242 5.95 10.51 -21.79
CA SER A 242 7.27 10.64 -21.17
C SER A 242 7.11 10.60 -19.64
N LEU A 243 8.03 9.90 -18.96
CA LEU A 243 8.13 9.91 -17.50
C LEU A 243 8.27 11.34 -16.95
N GLU A 244 8.85 12.26 -17.73
CA GLU A 244 9.06 13.66 -17.36
C GLU A 244 7.82 14.55 -17.55
N GLY A 245 6.74 13.99 -18.09
CA GLY A 245 5.53 14.73 -18.43
C GLY A 245 5.60 15.46 -19.79
N PRO A 246 4.75 16.47 -20.01
CA PRO A 246 3.64 16.86 -19.12
C PRO A 246 2.60 15.73 -18.99
N TYR A 247 2.00 15.63 -17.81
CA TYR A 247 0.97 14.63 -17.53
C TYR A 247 -0.43 15.18 -17.82
N ASP A 248 -1.20 14.46 -18.64
CA ASP A 248 -2.61 14.74 -18.93
C ASP A 248 -3.50 14.08 -17.86
N PRO A 249 -4.25 14.85 -17.05
CA PRO A 249 -5.08 14.29 -15.98
C PRO A 249 -6.23 13.47 -16.55
N ALA A 250 -6.62 12.42 -15.81
CA ALA A 250 -7.80 11.63 -16.13
C ALA A 250 -9.04 12.55 -16.14
N PRO A 251 -9.85 12.55 -17.22
CA PRO A 251 -11.05 13.38 -17.29
C PRO A 251 -12.08 13.08 -16.20
N ALA A 252 -12.03 11.87 -15.61
CA ALA A 252 -12.91 11.41 -14.56
C ALA A 252 -12.35 11.61 -13.14
N ASN A 253 -11.24 12.34 -12.96
CA ASN A 253 -10.71 12.60 -11.63
C ASN A 253 -11.74 13.30 -10.72
N PRO A 254 -11.78 12.97 -9.41
CA PRO A 254 -11.04 11.88 -8.77
C PRO A 254 -11.60 10.50 -9.14
N LEU A 255 -10.70 9.51 -9.29
CA LEU A 255 -11.06 8.14 -9.68
C LEU A 255 -11.66 7.32 -8.54
N LEU A 256 -11.34 7.65 -7.29
CA LEU A 256 -11.91 7.03 -6.09
C LEU A 256 -11.96 8.06 -4.95
N THR A 257 -13.11 8.20 -4.31
CA THR A 257 -13.29 9.05 -3.11
C THR A 257 -14.62 8.72 -2.42
N SER A 258 -14.71 9.01 -1.13
CA SER A 258 -15.98 9.09 -0.39
C SER A 258 -16.37 10.52 0.00
N ALA A 259 -15.57 11.53 -0.39
CA ALA A 259 -15.76 12.92 0.05
C ALA A 259 -17.14 13.50 -0.32
N ASN A 260 -17.72 13.03 -1.44
CA ASN A 260 -19.02 13.49 -1.93
C ASN A 260 -20.21 12.73 -1.30
N ASP A 261 -19.96 11.65 -0.56
CA ASP A 261 -21.00 10.86 0.11
C ASP A 261 -20.64 10.65 1.58
N THR A 262 -20.99 11.65 2.40
CA THR A 262 -20.79 11.58 3.85
C THR A 262 -21.68 10.55 4.54
N THR A 263 -22.62 9.91 3.84
CA THR A 263 -23.47 8.84 4.40
C THR A 263 -22.81 7.46 4.29
N SER A 264 -21.80 7.32 3.41
CA SER A 264 -21.02 6.09 3.29
C SER A 264 -20.38 5.70 4.62
N TYR A 265 -20.41 4.40 4.93
CA TYR A 265 -19.78 3.87 6.14
C TYR A 265 -18.26 4.06 6.14
N PHE A 266 -17.65 3.92 4.96
CA PHE A 266 -16.22 4.11 4.72
C PHE A 266 -15.94 5.52 4.19
N GLN A 267 -15.16 6.26 4.96
CA GLN A 267 -14.79 7.65 4.68
C GLN A 267 -13.28 7.78 4.53
N ALA A 268 -12.81 8.97 4.13
CA ALA A 268 -11.39 9.25 3.88
C ALA A 268 -10.72 8.27 2.90
N VAL A 269 -11.48 7.75 1.93
CA VAL A 269 -10.99 6.77 0.95
C VAL A 269 -9.97 7.42 0.02
N GLY A 270 -8.73 6.93 0.04
CA GLY A 270 -7.62 7.45 -0.76
C GLY A 270 -6.34 6.65 -0.53
N HIS A 271 -5.18 7.18 -0.96
CA HIS A 271 -3.88 6.52 -0.85
C HIS A 271 -3.91 5.07 -1.38
N ALA A 272 -4.22 4.96 -2.66
CA ALA A 272 -4.48 3.68 -3.31
C ALA A 272 -3.24 3.12 -4.01
N ASP A 273 -3.18 1.79 -4.12
CA ASP A 273 -2.24 1.06 -4.97
C ASP A 273 -3.02 0.07 -5.85
N LEU A 274 -2.49 -0.25 -7.04
CA LEU A 274 -3.14 -1.11 -8.05
C LEU A 274 -2.30 -2.35 -8.36
N PHE A 275 -2.95 -3.51 -8.42
CA PHE A 275 -2.32 -4.78 -8.78
C PHE A 275 -3.32 -5.69 -9.49
N GLN A 276 -2.80 -6.73 -10.15
CA GLN A 276 -3.62 -7.76 -10.80
C GLN A 276 -3.61 -9.06 -10.00
N ASP A 277 -4.63 -9.91 -10.20
CA ASP A 277 -4.60 -11.31 -9.79
C ASP A 277 -4.09 -12.24 -10.91
N SER A 278 -4.14 -13.56 -10.68
CA SER A 278 -3.71 -14.58 -11.66
C SER A 278 -4.55 -14.60 -12.94
N ASP A 279 -5.77 -14.08 -12.90
CA ASP A 279 -6.70 -14.05 -14.03
C ASP A 279 -6.60 -12.70 -14.79
N GLY A 280 -5.73 -11.80 -14.33
CA GLY A 280 -5.52 -10.48 -14.91
C GLY A 280 -6.58 -9.45 -14.50
N ASN A 281 -7.45 -9.76 -13.54
CA ASN A 281 -8.41 -8.79 -13.03
C ASN A 281 -7.65 -7.73 -12.22
N TRP A 282 -8.03 -6.47 -12.40
CA TRP A 282 -7.44 -5.37 -11.65
C TRP A 282 -8.17 -5.17 -10.32
N TRP A 283 -7.36 -4.96 -9.29
CA TRP A 283 -7.78 -4.67 -7.94
C TRP A 283 -7.06 -3.42 -7.45
N SER A 284 -7.71 -2.70 -6.54
CA SER A 284 -7.08 -1.61 -5.81
C SER A 284 -7.27 -1.81 -4.32
N VAL A 285 -6.17 -1.65 -3.58
CA VAL A 285 -6.25 -1.33 -2.16
C VAL A 285 -6.25 0.18 -1.96
N ALA A 286 -6.87 0.62 -0.89
CA ALA A 286 -6.86 2.01 -0.42
C ALA A 286 -6.95 2.02 1.10
N LEU A 287 -6.60 3.15 1.72
CA LEU A 287 -6.96 3.35 3.12
C LEU A 287 -8.38 3.91 3.23
N ALA A 288 -9.07 3.62 4.33
CA ALA A 288 -10.34 4.23 4.71
C ALA A 288 -10.50 4.27 6.23
N VAL A 289 -11.49 5.02 6.72
CA VAL A 289 -11.93 4.99 8.12
C VAL A 289 -13.38 4.56 8.22
N ARG A 290 -13.74 3.79 9.25
CA ARG A 290 -15.15 3.50 9.59
C ARG A 290 -15.72 4.63 10.43
N ALA A 291 -16.43 5.57 9.79
CA ALA A 291 -16.98 6.76 10.45
C ALA A 291 -18.51 6.89 10.32
N GLY A 292 -19.10 6.30 9.27
CA GLY A 292 -20.52 6.48 8.95
C GLY A 292 -20.94 7.95 8.78
N GLY A 293 -22.25 8.19 8.90
CA GLY A 293 -22.90 9.50 8.70
C GLY A 293 -22.49 10.63 9.65
N THR A 294 -21.57 10.38 10.60
CA THR A 294 -21.08 11.41 11.54
C THR A 294 -19.81 12.11 11.07
N TYR A 295 -19.23 11.65 9.97
CA TYR A 295 -18.00 12.21 9.44
C TYR A 295 -18.23 13.64 8.93
N GLY A 296 -17.52 14.61 9.50
CA GLY A 296 -17.63 16.03 9.15
C GLY A 296 -18.83 16.79 9.77
N GLN A 297 -19.67 16.16 10.60
CA GLN A 297 -20.82 16.83 11.22
C GLN A 297 -20.52 17.54 12.56
N ASP A 298 -19.35 17.30 13.16
CA ASP A 298 -18.96 17.92 14.42
C ASP A 298 -17.73 18.84 14.23
N PRO A 299 -17.90 20.18 14.26
CA PRO A 299 -16.78 21.10 14.11
C PRO A 299 -15.91 21.12 15.37
N GLY A 300 -14.75 20.45 15.32
CA GLY A 300 -13.78 20.44 16.42
C GLY A 300 -12.50 19.67 16.09
N ALA A 301 -11.48 19.73 16.96
CA ALA A 301 -10.18 19.08 16.72
C ALA A 301 -10.23 17.53 16.72
N TYR A 302 -11.35 16.94 17.17
CA TYR A 302 -11.57 15.50 17.27
C TYR A 302 -12.80 15.11 16.45
N PHE A 303 -12.59 14.99 15.12
CA PHE A 303 -13.61 14.61 14.15
C PHE A 303 -13.91 13.11 14.21
N GLY A 304 -15.13 12.75 14.61
CA GLY A 304 -15.63 11.37 14.59
C GLY A 304 -14.89 10.43 15.56
N ASN A 305 -15.63 9.52 16.22
CA ASN A 305 -14.98 8.42 16.92
C ASN A 305 -14.42 7.46 15.87
N LEU A 306 -13.12 7.55 15.59
CA LEU A 306 -12.38 6.64 14.69
C LEU A 306 -11.48 5.71 15.50
N PRO A 307 -12.03 4.87 16.41
CA PRO A 307 -11.22 4.07 17.34
C PRO A 307 -10.28 3.09 16.64
N MET A 308 -10.61 2.72 15.40
CA MET A 308 -9.83 1.79 14.58
C MET A 308 -8.70 2.48 13.78
N GLY A 309 -8.70 3.81 13.72
CA GLY A 309 -7.80 4.55 12.84
C GLY A 309 -8.13 4.36 11.35
N ARG A 310 -7.08 4.38 10.52
CA ARG A 310 -7.15 4.14 9.07
C ARG A 310 -6.86 2.66 8.81
N GLU A 311 -7.75 2.01 8.08
CA GLU A 311 -7.79 0.57 7.80
C GLU A 311 -7.61 0.32 6.29
N THR A 312 -7.25 -0.89 5.89
CA THR A 312 -7.06 -1.24 4.47
C THR A 312 -8.35 -1.82 3.87
N VAL A 313 -8.81 -1.22 2.78
CA VAL A 313 -9.96 -1.67 2.00
C VAL A 313 -9.53 -2.13 0.61
N LEU A 314 -10.32 -3.01 -0.01
CA LEU A 314 -10.12 -3.53 -1.36
C LEU A 314 -11.33 -3.19 -2.25
N THR A 315 -11.07 -2.88 -3.52
CA THR A 315 -12.13 -2.67 -4.51
C THR A 315 -11.73 -3.18 -5.91
N PRO A 316 -12.66 -3.79 -6.67
CA PRO A 316 -12.46 -4.12 -8.07
C PRO A 316 -12.21 -2.89 -8.94
N VAL A 317 -11.31 -3.01 -9.91
CA VAL A 317 -11.00 -1.98 -10.90
C VAL A 317 -11.16 -2.56 -12.30
N THR A 318 -11.76 -1.78 -13.20
CA THR A 318 -11.77 -2.08 -14.63
C THR A 318 -10.76 -1.18 -15.32
N TRP A 319 -9.70 -1.76 -15.89
CA TRP A 319 -8.68 -1.01 -16.61
C TRP A 319 -8.51 -1.50 -18.04
N GLU A 320 -9.36 -0.99 -18.92
CA GLU A 320 -9.30 -1.30 -20.34
C GLU A 320 -8.03 -0.73 -21.00
N ARG A 321 -7.64 -1.35 -22.11
CA ARG A 321 -6.49 -0.91 -22.92
C ARG A 321 -6.66 0.53 -23.37
N ASP A 322 -5.60 1.33 -23.30
CA ASP A 322 -5.57 2.75 -23.70
C ASP A 322 -6.53 3.68 -22.94
N LYS A 323 -7.17 3.20 -21.86
CA LYS A 323 -8.09 3.98 -21.00
C LYS A 323 -7.44 4.30 -19.64
N PHE A 324 -8.12 5.17 -18.89
CA PHE A 324 -7.90 5.29 -17.45
C PHE A 324 -8.70 4.22 -16.70
N PRO A 325 -8.24 3.76 -15.52
CA PRO A 325 -8.97 2.79 -14.72
C PRO A 325 -10.27 3.38 -14.16
N VAL A 326 -11.29 2.53 -14.04
CA VAL A 326 -12.55 2.84 -13.37
C VAL A 326 -12.62 2.01 -12.09
N PHE A 327 -12.64 2.68 -10.94
CA PHE A 327 -12.70 2.03 -9.64
C PHE A 327 -14.15 1.81 -9.22
N THR A 328 -14.42 0.66 -8.63
CA THR A 328 -15.69 0.46 -7.93
C THR A 328 -15.67 1.25 -6.62
N PRO A 329 -16.73 1.98 -6.25
CA PRO A 329 -16.79 2.67 -4.97
C PRO A 329 -16.61 1.69 -3.79
N VAL A 330 -15.90 2.14 -2.75
CA VAL A 330 -15.68 1.32 -1.54
C VAL A 330 -16.96 1.26 -0.71
N THR A 331 -17.40 0.04 -0.43
CA THR A 331 -18.53 -0.29 0.45
C THR A 331 -18.14 -1.40 1.42
N GLY A 332 -18.99 -1.69 2.42
CA GLY A 332 -18.81 -2.85 3.31
C GLY A 332 -18.97 -4.16 2.57
N ASN A 333 -20.10 -4.36 1.88
CA ASN A 333 -20.30 -5.49 0.98
C ASN A 333 -19.87 -5.08 -0.42
N VAL A 334 -18.77 -5.64 -0.93
CA VAL A 334 -18.28 -5.37 -2.28
C VAL A 334 -18.57 -6.56 -3.16
N SER A 335 -19.17 -6.31 -4.33
CA SER A 335 -19.41 -7.33 -5.36
C SER A 335 -18.70 -6.95 -6.64
N GLY A 336 -17.94 -7.87 -7.23
CA GLY A 336 -17.17 -7.61 -8.44
C GLY A 336 -16.54 -8.88 -8.99
N TRP A 337 -15.29 -8.81 -9.44
CA TRP A 337 -14.58 -9.93 -10.04
C TRP A 337 -14.68 -11.23 -9.21
N PRO A 338 -14.65 -12.40 -9.85
CA PRO A 338 -14.48 -13.66 -9.13
C PRO A 338 -13.26 -13.58 -8.22
N LEU A 339 -13.41 -13.96 -6.95
CA LEU A 339 -12.26 -14.07 -6.05
C LEU A 339 -11.44 -15.32 -6.41
N PRO A 340 -10.11 -15.30 -6.17
CA PRO A 340 -9.33 -16.52 -6.24
C PRO A 340 -9.88 -17.59 -5.28
N ALA A 341 -9.61 -18.86 -5.57
CA ALA A 341 -10.08 -19.97 -4.74
C ALA A 341 -9.64 -19.79 -3.28
N LYS A 342 -10.58 -19.98 -2.35
CA LYS A 342 -10.34 -19.83 -0.91
C LYS A 342 -9.10 -20.61 -0.49
N SER A 343 -8.16 -19.92 0.15
CA SER A 343 -6.85 -20.49 0.45
C SER A 343 -6.15 -19.72 1.58
N ILE A 344 -6.15 -20.29 2.78
CA ILE A 344 -5.57 -19.66 3.97
C ILE A 344 -4.03 -19.70 3.91
N PRO A 345 -3.32 -18.59 4.07
CA PRO A 345 -1.85 -18.61 4.11
C PRO A 345 -1.32 -19.39 5.33
N GLU A 346 -0.38 -20.31 5.10
CA GLU A 346 0.20 -21.16 6.17
C GLU A 346 1.54 -20.59 6.69
N LYS A 347 2.36 -20.02 5.82
CA LYS A 347 3.71 -19.51 6.15
C LYS A 347 3.68 -18.22 6.98
N GLY A 348 4.81 -17.85 7.55
CA GLY A 348 4.99 -16.61 8.31
C GLY A 348 4.81 -16.76 9.83
N GLU A 349 5.32 -15.76 10.55
CA GLU A 349 5.52 -15.77 12.00
C GLU A 349 4.25 -15.45 12.80
N GLY A 350 3.31 -14.70 12.22
CA GLY A 350 2.11 -14.23 12.91
C GLY A 350 0.84 -15.03 12.61
N GLN A 351 -0.30 -14.37 12.76
CA GLN A 351 -1.64 -14.95 12.65
C GLN A 351 -2.48 -14.22 11.60
N LEU A 352 -3.69 -14.71 11.35
CA LEU A 352 -4.65 -14.01 10.49
C LEU A 352 -5.04 -12.67 11.13
N SER A 353 -5.25 -11.65 10.31
CA SER A 353 -5.59 -10.29 10.76
C SER A 353 -6.95 -10.21 11.46
N ASP A 354 -7.80 -11.21 11.28
CA ASP A 354 -9.11 -11.37 11.93
C ASP A 354 -9.12 -12.50 12.99
N ALA A 355 -7.96 -13.05 13.33
CA ALA A 355 -7.86 -14.06 14.38
C ALA A 355 -8.16 -13.48 15.76
N ASP A 356 -8.75 -14.29 16.63
CA ASP A 356 -8.91 -13.94 18.05
C ASP A 356 -7.54 -13.88 18.74
N ASP A 357 -7.33 -12.87 19.58
CA ASP A 357 -6.14 -12.74 20.43
C ASP A 357 -6.20 -13.67 21.67
N VAL A 358 -6.31 -14.98 21.43
CA VAL A 358 -6.17 -16.02 22.45
C VAL A 358 -4.71 -16.45 22.51
N ILE A 359 -3.89 -15.62 23.14
CA ILE A 359 -2.44 -15.81 23.20
C ILE A 359 -2.03 -16.51 24.50
N THR A 360 -1.27 -17.59 24.35
CA THR A 360 -0.49 -18.18 25.45
C THR A 360 0.97 -17.78 25.32
N PHE A 361 1.69 -17.69 26.44
CA PHE A 361 3.13 -17.43 26.45
C PHE A 361 3.89 -18.68 26.93
N PRO A 362 4.10 -19.70 26.07
CA PRO A 362 4.88 -20.87 26.44
C PRO A 362 6.26 -20.46 26.96
N PRO A 363 6.79 -21.16 27.97
CA PRO A 363 8.06 -20.74 28.54
C PRO A 363 9.20 -20.68 27.51
N GLY A 364 9.91 -19.56 27.47
CA GLY A 364 10.99 -19.30 26.50
C GLY A 364 10.54 -18.95 25.07
N SER A 365 9.24 -18.74 24.82
CA SER A 365 8.76 -18.20 23.54
C SER A 365 9.07 -16.71 23.37
N SER A 366 9.02 -16.22 22.13
CA SER A 366 9.04 -14.79 21.83
C SER A 366 7.64 -14.17 22.00
N LEU A 367 7.58 -12.85 22.15
CA LEU A 367 6.30 -12.14 22.03
C LEU A 367 5.77 -12.28 20.58
N PRO A 368 4.44 -12.41 20.38
CA PRO A 368 3.87 -12.45 19.04
C PRO A 368 4.19 -11.18 18.24
N ILE A 369 4.37 -11.30 16.93
CA ILE A 369 4.82 -10.19 16.08
C ILE A 369 3.79 -9.06 15.90
N HIS A 370 2.53 -9.29 16.28
CA HIS A 370 1.48 -8.28 16.30
C HIS A 370 1.41 -7.50 17.63
N PHE A 371 2.20 -7.90 18.64
CA PHE A 371 2.36 -7.11 19.86
C PHE A 371 3.31 -5.97 19.58
N ILE A 372 2.91 -4.78 20.00
CA ILE A 372 3.59 -3.54 19.62
C ILE A 372 4.03 -2.71 20.81
N HIS A 373 5.12 -1.98 20.61
CA HIS A 373 5.67 -1.00 21.51
C HIS A 373 5.54 0.40 20.93
N TRP A 374 5.43 1.39 21.80
CA TRP A 374 5.56 2.79 21.42
C TRP A 374 7.03 3.17 21.34
N ARG A 375 7.55 3.26 20.11
CA ARG A 375 8.98 3.39 19.77
C ARG A 375 9.78 2.15 20.19
N LEU A 376 11.10 2.26 20.09
CA LEU A 376 12.02 1.17 20.42
C LEU A 376 11.91 0.76 21.90
N PRO A 377 11.63 -0.53 22.20
CA PRO A 377 11.50 -1.01 23.57
C PRO A 377 12.86 -1.12 24.26
N LYS A 378 12.86 -1.00 25.59
CA LYS A 378 14.00 -1.45 26.41
C LYS A 378 13.88 -2.95 26.59
N ALA A 379 14.53 -3.73 25.73
CA ALA A 379 14.40 -5.19 25.65
C ALA A 379 14.39 -5.90 27.02
N ARG A 380 15.28 -5.51 27.95
CA ARG A 380 15.37 -6.08 29.30
C ARG A 380 14.10 -5.98 30.17
N ASN A 381 13.15 -5.11 29.81
CA ASN A 381 11.90 -4.91 30.54
C ASN A 381 10.81 -5.91 30.12
N TYR A 382 11.03 -6.69 29.06
CA TYR A 382 10.03 -7.58 28.48
C TYR A 382 10.65 -8.97 28.29
N ALA A 383 10.03 -9.98 28.87
CA ALA A 383 10.42 -11.38 28.68
C ALA A 383 9.20 -12.27 28.91
N VAL A 384 9.12 -13.37 28.16
CA VAL A 384 8.26 -14.49 28.52
C VAL A 384 8.97 -15.32 29.58
N SER A 385 8.25 -15.72 30.63
CA SER A 385 8.81 -16.50 31.73
C SER A 385 9.58 -17.74 31.23
N PRO A 386 10.73 -18.09 31.83
CA PRO A 386 11.41 -19.35 31.54
C PRO A 386 10.64 -20.55 32.15
N PRO A 387 10.95 -21.79 31.75
CA PRO A 387 10.30 -22.97 32.32
C PRO A 387 10.36 -23.00 33.85
N GLY A 388 9.23 -23.23 34.52
CA GLY A 388 9.13 -23.34 35.98
C GLY A 388 8.77 -22.04 36.72
N HIS A 389 8.47 -20.98 35.98
CA HIS A 389 7.87 -19.72 36.44
C HIS A 389 6.52 -19.53 35.75
#